data_AF-A0A2Z2KS00-F1
#
_entry.id   AF-A0A2Z2KS00-F1
#
_cell.length_a   1.000
_cell.length_b   1.000
_cell.length_c   1.000
_cell.angle_alpha   90.00
_cell.angle_beta   90.00
_cell.angle_gamma   90.00
#
_symmetry.space_group_name_H-M   'P 1'
#
loop_
_entity.id
_entity.type
_entity.pdbx_description
1 polymer ?
#
loop_
_entity_poly.entity_id
_entity_poly.type
_entity_poly.pdbx_seq_one_letter_code
_entity_poly.pdbx_strand_id
1 'polypeptide(L)'
;MGKRKRKQPEELYAVEKDGELDLVVTDADDAETISGLKQELARLRYLAEHEDEYGEEQLIEMWQTEGDEYTVSQLTPVKRKKEDSEEESAAGDSDDEELDWIDKDYVDEQGNEYTGSELADCLVKNAEKLIDKLNEEVNEYGGF
;
A
#
# COMPACT_ATOMS: atom_id res chain seq x y z
N MET A 1 28.86 11.70 7.54
CA MET A 1 27.62 12.25 6.93
C MET A 1 26.45 11.60 7.65
N GLY A 2 25.79 12.33 8.55
CA GLY A 2 24.69 11.79 9.36
C GLY A 2 23.44 11.59 8.52
N LYS A 3 22.92 10.37 8.47
CA LYS A 3 21.64 10.06 7.82
C LYS A 3 20.53 10.64 8.71
N ARG A 4 19.73 11.56 8.18
CA ARG A 4 18.56 12.13 8.88
C ARG A 4 17.56 11.01 9.18
N LYS A 5 17.25 10.76 10.46
CA LYS A 5 16.18 9.83 10.89
C LYS A 5 14.84 10.36 10.35
N ARG A 6 14.13 9.57 9.54
CA ARG A 6 12.77 9.90 9.08
C ARG A 6 11.78 9.46 10.16
N LYS A 7 10.79 10.31 10.47
CA LYS A 7 9.69 9.96 11.38
C LYS A 7 8.89 8.83 10.73
N GLN A 8 8.64 7.74 11.47
CA GLN A 8 7.74 6.68 11.03
C GLN A 8 6.34 7.26 10.81
N PRO A 9 5.71 7.02 9.64
CA PRO A 9 4.32 7.39 9.42
C PRO A 9 3.43 6.65 10.42
N GLU A 10 2.51 7.39 11.04
CA GLU A 10 1.56 6.85 12.02
C GLU A 10 0.46 6.04 11.34
N GLU A 11 0.15 6.39 10.09
CA GLU A 11 -0.89 5.78 9.27
C GLU A 11 -0.30 5.45 7.89
N LEU A 12 -0.43 4.19 7.51
CA LEU A 12 -0.08 3.68 6.19
C LEU A 12 -1.20 2.75 5.72
N TYR A 13 -1.48 2.78 4.43
CA TYR A 13 -2.50 1.96 3.79
C TYR A 13 -1.83 1.26 2.61
N ALA A 14 -1.88 -0.07 2.61
CA ALA A 14 -1.42 -0.90 1.52
C ALA A 14 -2.55 -1.03 0.50
N VAL A 15 -2.23 -0.80 -0.77
CA VAL A 15 -3.04 -1.27 -1.90
C VAL A 15 -2.41 -2.56 -2.38
N GLU A 16 -3.21 -3.61 -2.40
CA GLU A 16 -2.79 -4.98 -2.72
C GLU A 16 -3.46 -5.41 -4.02
N LYS A 17 -2.73 -6.17 -4.84
CA LYS A 17 -3.24 -6.82 -6.04
C LYS A 17 -3.20 -8.33 -5.80
N ASP A 18 -4.34 -9.00 -5.82
CA ASP A 18 -4.46 -10.45 -5.61
C ASP A 18 -3.77 -10.94 -4.31
N GLY A 19 -3.78 -10.10 -3.26
CA GLY A 19 -3.14 -10.36 -1.97
C GLY A 19 -1.62 -10.07 -1.92
N GLU A 20 -1.05 -9.50 -2.99
CA GLU A 20 0.34 -9.04 -3.01
C GLU A 20 0.43 -7.52 -2.89
N LEU A 21 1.37 -7.02 -2.08
CA LEU A 21 1.60 -5.58 -1.89
C LEU A 21 2.03 -4.93 -3.22
N ASP A 22 1.21 -4.00 -3.71
CA ASP A 22 1.47 -3.26 -4.94
C ASP A 22 1.98 -1.84 -4.65
N LEU A 23 1.32 -1.09 -3.76
CA LEU A 23 1.79 0.22 -3.32
C LEU A 23 1.33 0.61 -1.91
N VAL A 24 1.92 1.66 -1.36
CA VAL A 24 1.57 2.19 -0.04
C VAL A 24 1.29 3.69 -0.13
N VAL A 25 0.26 4.15 0.56
CA VAL A 25 -0.08 5.57 0.74
C VAL A 25 -0.26 5.90 2.22
N THR A 26 -0.27 7.19 2.54
CA THR A 26 -0.42 7.69 3.92
C THR A 26 -1.85 8.12 4.27
N ASP A 27 -2.76 8.09 3.30
CA ASP A 27 -4.15 8.55 3.45
C ASP A 27 -5.12 7.46 2.97
N ALA A 28 -6.21 7.27 3.70
CA ALA A 28 -7.19 6.22 3.44
C ALA A 28 -8.02 6.51 2.19
N ASP A 29 -8.48 7.76 2.03
CA ASP A 29 -9.32 8.17 0.91
C ASP A 29 -8.52 8.07 -0.41
N ASP A 30 -7.23 8.43 -0.37
CA ASP A 30 -6.32 8.22 -1.49
C ASP A 30 -6.14 6.74 -1.82
N ALA A 31 -6.01 5.87 -0.80
CA ALA A 31 -5.85 4.42 -0.99
C ALA A 31 -7.07 3.81 -1.66
N GLU A 32 -8.27 4.13 -1.17
CA GLU A 32 -9.54 3.67 -1.73
C GLU A 32 -9.72 4.16 -3.16
N THR A 33 -9.41 5.44 -3.42
CA THR A 33 -9.50 6.03 -4.77
C THR A 33 -8.54 5.34 -5.73
N ILE A 34 -7.27 5.14 -5.34
CA ILE A 34 -6.26 4.48 -6.18
C ILE A 34 -6.66 3.02 -6.45
N SER A 35 -7.12 2.30 -5.42
CA SER A 35 -7.59 0.91 -5.57
C SER A 35 -8.74 0.82 -6.58
N GLY A 36 -9.77 1.66 -6.43
CA GLY A 36 -10.90 1.69 -7.37
C GLY A 36 -10.51 2.03 -8.81
N LEU A 37 -9.59 2.99 -9.00
CA LEU A 37 -9.09 3.32 -10.33
C LEU A 37 -8.25 2.20 -10.95
N LYS A 38 -7.42 1.53 -10.15
CA LYS A 38 -6.65 0.37 -10.63
C LYS A 38 -7.55 -0.81 -10.97
N GLN A 39 -8.58 -1.07 -10.17
CA GLN A 39 -9.59 -2.09 -10.45
C GLN A 39 -10.30 -1.83 -11.79
N GLU A 40 -10.76 -0.59 -12.02
CA GLU A 40 -11.44 -0.26 -13.27
C GLU A 40 -10.48 -0.28 -14.46
N LEU A 41 -9.23 0.16 -14.31
CA LEU A 41 -8.22 0.02 -15.36
C LEU A 41 -7.95 -1.44 -15.74
N ALA A 42 -7.80 -2.30 -14.74
CA ALA A 42 -7.56 -3.72 -14.98
C ALA A 42 -8.75 -4.34 -15.72
N ARG A 43 -9.98 -4.00 -15.30
CA ARG A 43 -11.21 -4.41 -15.98
C ARG A 43 -11.25 -3.93 -17.42
N LEU A 44 -11.02 -2.64 -17.67
CA LEU A 44 -11.07 -2.08 -19.03
C LEU A 44 -10.01 -2.68 -19.95
N ARG A 45 -8.79 -2.92 -19.43
CA ARG A 45 -7.73 -3.58 -20.18
C ARG A 45 -8.08 -5.02 -20.53
N TYR A 46 -8.65 -5.76 -19.57
CA TYR A 46 -9.11 -7.13 -19.79
C TYR A 46 -10.20 -7.19 -20.87
N LEU A 47 -11.19 -6.31 -20.78
CA LEU A 47 -12.27 -6.23 -21.77
C LEU A 47 -11.72 -5.90 -23.17
N ALA A 48 -10.83 -4.91 -23.27
CA ALA A 48 -10.23 -4.51 -24.55
C ALA A 48 -9.30 -5.59 -25.15
N GLU A 49 -8.59 -6.35 -24.33
CA GLU A 49 -7.73 -7.44 -24.80
C GLU A 49 -8.52 -8.61 -25.40
N HIS A 50 -9.72 -8.87 -24.86
CA HIS A 50 -10.53 -10.04 -25.19
C HIS A 50 -11.82 -9.70 -25.97
N GLU A 51 -12.05 -8.43 -26.33
CA GLU A 51 -13.26 -7.96 -27.04
C GLU A 51 -13.49 -8.71 -28.37
N ASP A 52 -12.41 -9.02 -29.09
CA ASP A 52 -12.47 -9.73 -30.37
C ASP A 52 -12.73 -11.25 -30.21
N GLU A 53 -12.51 -11.80 -29.00
CA GLU A 53 -12.56 -13.24 -28.73
C GLU A 53 -13.90 -13.69 -28.14
N TYR A 54 -14.52 -12.85 -27.31
CA TYR A 54 -15.71 -13.20 -26.55
C TYR A 54 -16.80 -12.13 -26.66
N GLY A 55 -18.06 -12.53 -26.46
CA GLY A 55 -19.15 -11.56 -26.34
C GLY A 55 -19.08 -10.80 -25.00
N GLU A 56 -19.62 -9.59 -24.95
CA GLU A 56 -19.64 -8.72 -23.75
C GLU A 56 -20.11 -9.46 -22.48
N GLU A 57 -21.20 -10.23 -22.56
CA GLU A 57 -21.72 -11.00 -21.42
C GLU A 57 -20.71 -12.04 -20.90
N GLN A 58 -19.98 -12.71 -21.80
CA GLN A 58 -18.96 -13.69 -21.44
C GLN A 58 -17.74 -13.02 -20.82
N LEU A 59 -17.34 -11.87 -21.36
CA LEU A 59 -16.23 -11.09 -20.80
C LEU A 59 -16.51 -10.63 -19.37
N ILE A 60 -17.75 -10.20 -19.10
CA ILE A 60 -18.18 -9.82 -17.75
C ILE A 60 -18.13 -11.03 -16.81
N GLU A 61 -18.62 -12.20 -17.23
CA GLU A 61 -18.60 -13.43 -16.43
C GLU A 61 -17.17 -13.90 -16.15
N MET A 62 -16.28 -13.84 -17.15
CA MET A 62 -14.88 -14.19 -16.98
C MET A 62 -14.17 -13.21 -16.05
N TRP A 63 -14.38 -11.90 -16.22
CA TRP A 63 -13.80 -10.90 -15.31
C TRP A 63 -14.24 -11.11 -13.86
N GLN A 64 -15.50 -11.48 -13.62
CA GLN A 64 -15.98 -11.80 -12.27
C GLN A 64 -15.31 -13.04 -11.65
N THR A 65 -14.73 -13.91 -12.47
CA THR A 65 -14.16 -15.20 -12.04
C THR A 65 -12.63 -15.14 -11.97
N GLU A 66 -12.00 -14.44 -12.91
CA GLU A 66 -10.55 -14.47 -13.17
C GLU A 66 -9.92 -13.07 -13.16
N GLY A 67 -10.72 -12.02 -12.98
CA GLY A 67 -10.23 -10.65 -12.95
C GLY A 67 -9.35 -10.37 -11.73
N ASP A 68 -8.38 -9.48 -11.94
CA ASP A 68 -7.52 -8.98 -10.86
C ASP A 68 -8.39 -8.34 -9.75
N GLU A 69 -8.07 -8.61 -8.49
CA GLU A 69 -8.72 -7.98 -7.34
C GLU A 69 -7.77 -7.00 -6.64
N TYR A 70 -8.20 -5.75 -6.50
CA TYR A 70 -7.50 -4.73 -5.72
C TYR A 70 -8.18 -4.52 -4.37
N THR A 71 -7.42 -4.70 -3.29
CA THR A 71 -7.88 -4.48 -1.91
C THR A 71 -7.05 -3.41 -1.22
N VAL A 72 -7.62 -2.84 -0.15
CA VAL A 72 -6.93 -1.87 0.71
C VAL A 72 -6.87 -2.45 2.12
N SER A 73 -5.67 -2.46 2.70
CA SER A 73 -5.43 -2.94 4.06
C SER A 73 -4.74 -1.87 4.88
N GLN A 74 -5.23 -1.60 6.10
CA GLN A 74 -4.55 -0.65 7.00
C GLN A 74 -3.30 -1.30 7.60
N LEU A 75 -2.15 -0.62 7.49
CA LEU A 75 -0.90 -1.06 8.08
C LEU A 75 -0.74 -0.45 9.48
N THR A 76 -0.82 -1.31 10.50
CA THR A 76 -0.66 -0.92 11.89
C THR A 76 0.81 -1.00 12.30
N PRO A 77 1.40 0.05 12.87
CA PRO A 77 2.77 -0.03 13.36
C PRO A 77 2.86 -1.01 14.55
N VAL A 78 3.83 -1.91 14.51
CA VAL A 78 4.08 -2.87 15.58
C VAL A 78 4.69 -2.12 16.77
N LYS A 79 3.85 -1.69 17.72
CA LYS A 79 4.34 -1.09 18.96
C LYS A 79 5.10 -2.13 19.78
N ARG A 80 6.42 -1.97 19.91
CA ARG A 80 7.17 -2.72 20.93
C ARG A 80 6.64 -2.32 22.31
N LYS A 81 6.26 -3.32 23.11
CA LYS A 81 6.23 -3.15 24.56
C LYS A 81 7.66 -2.81 24.97
N LYS A 82 7.84 -1.70 25.69
CA LYS A 82 9.01 -1.54 26.55
C LYS A 82 8.99 -2.69 27.55
N GLU A 83 9.76 -3.74 27.30
CA GLU A 83 10.21 -4.62 28.36
C GLU A 83 11.36 -3.90 29.09
N ASP A 84 11.00 -2.96 29.96
CA ASP A 84 11.94 -2.50 30.98
C ASP A 84 11.96 -3.55 32.09
N SER A 85 13.03 -4.35 32.02
CA SER A 85 13.66 -4.97 33.18
C SER A 85 14.00 -3.90 34.23
N GLU A 86 14.12 -4.38 35.46
CA GLU A 86 14.19 -3.66 36.73
C GLU A 86 15.10 -2.40 36.83
N GLU A 87 14.69 -1.51 37.74
CA GLU A 87 15.39 -0.36 38.33
C GLU A 87 16.93 -0.36 38.22
N GLU A 88 17.51 0.75 37.79
CA GLU A 88 18.49 1.46 38.62
C GLU A 88 18.61 2.96 38.26
N SER A 89 18.91 3.73 39.30
CA SER A 89 18.89 5.19 39.36
C SER A 89 20.19 5.81 38.82
N ALA A 90 20.13 6.88 38.02
CA ALA A 90 21.03 8.04 38.10
C ALA A 90 20.69 9.08 37.03
N ALA A 91 20.63 10.34 37.44
CA ALA A 91 20.67 11.48 36.53
C ALA A 91 22.01 11.51 35.79
N GLY A 92 21.98 11.52 34.45
CA GLY A 92 23.15 11.58 33.60
C GLY A 92 22.76 11.87 32.15
N ASP A 93 23.40 12.88 31.60
CA ASP A 93 23.32 13.42 30.23
C ASP A 93 23.59 12.36 29.14
N SER A 94 22.93 12.53 27.99
CA SER A 94 23.16 11.87 26.68
C SER A 94 23.09 10.33 26.63
N ASP A 95 22.05 9.80 25.97
CA ASP A 95 22.27 8.84 24.87
C ASP A 95 21.00 8.79 24.00
N ASP A 96 21.13 9.32 22.79
CA ASP A 96 20.15 9.25 21.70
C ASP A 96 20.01 7.79 21.31
N GLU A 97 19.00 7.07 21.84
CA GLU A 97 18.71 5.70 21.42
C GLU A 97 18.48 5.69 19.90
N GLU A 98 19.50 5.24 19.17
CA GLU A 98 19.41 4.85 17.77
C GLU A 98 18.43 3.69 17.68
N LEU A 99 17.20 3.97 17.26
CA LEU A 99 16.27 2.93 16.84
C LEU A 99 16.85 2.27 15.59
N ASP A 100 17.53 1.14 15.78
CA ASP A 100 17.83 0.19 14.71
C ASP A 100 16.50 -0.29 14.12
N TRP A 101 16.31 -0.05 12.83
CA TRP A 101 15.14 -0.50 12.07
C TRP A 101 15.28 -2.02 11.94
N ILE A 102 14.40 -2.81 12.56
CA ILE A 102 14.47 -4.28 12.60
C ILE A 102 13.33 -4.88 11.77
N ASP A 103 13.51 -6.11 11.29
CA ASP A 103 12.72 -6.92 10.34
C ASP A 103 11.18 -6.75 10.23
N LYS A 104 10.45 -6.13 11.16
CA LYS A 104 8.97 -6.10 11.17
C LYS A 104 8.42 -4.84 11.85
N ASP A 105 8.21 -3.78 11.06
CA ASP A 105 7.76 -2.46 11.55
C ASP A 105 6.23 -2.29 11.49
N TYR A 106 5.56 -3.00 10.57
CA TYR A 106 4.13 -2.87 10.33
C TYR A 106 3.47 -4.25 10.16
N VAL A 107 2.19 -4.33 10.51
CA VAL A 107 1.35 -5.51 10.30
C VAL A 107 0.04 -5.07 9.64
N ASP A 108 -0.42 -5.80 8.63
CA ASP A 108 -1.74 -5.57 8.04
C ASP A 108 -2.87 -6.26 8.84
N GLU A 109 -4.11 -6.10 8.39
CA GLU A 109 -5.28 -6.72 9.02
C GLU A 109 -5.32 -8.25 8.87
N GLN A 110 -4.56 -8.80 7.93
CA GLN A 110 -4.45 -10.24 7.67
C GLN A 110 -3.33 -10.90 8.50
N GLY A 111 -2.50 -10.10 9.16
CA GLY A 111 -1.37 -10.54 9.97
C GLY A 111 -0.06 -10.67 9.21
N ASN A 112 0.04 -10.19 7.96
CA ASN A 112 1.31 -10.14 7.25
C ASN A 112 2.16 -8.99 7.78
N GLU A 113 3.45 -9.27 7.96
CA GLU A 113 4.38 -8.35 8.58
C GLU A 113 5.33 -7.77 7.53
N TYR A 114 5.54 -6.45 7.59
CA TYR A 114 6.31 -5.70 6.61
C TYR A 114 7.42 -4.90 7.29
N THR A 115 8.57 -4.81 6.64
CA THR A 115 9.66 -3.90 7.04
C THR A 115 9.38 -2.47 6.60
N GLY A 116 9.86 -1.49 7.35
CA GLY A 116 9.81 -0.09 6.91
C GLY A 116 10.57 0.16 5.60
N SER A 117 11.56 -0.67 5.26
CA SER A 117 12.28 -0.62 3.98
C SER A 117 11.43 -1.05 2.79
N GLU A 118 10.71 -2.18 2.90
CA GLU A 118 9.82 -2.67 1.84
C GLU A 118 8.73 -1.64 1.55
N LEU A 119 8.11 -1.11 2.61
CA LEU A 119 7.07 -0.09 2.47
C LEU A 119 7.64 1.22 1.90
N ALA A 120 8.88 1.59 2.22
CA ALA A 120 9.49 2.82 1.71
C ALA A 120 9.74 2.78 0.20
N ASP A 121 10.01 1.61 -0.36
CA ASP A 121 10.19 1.44 -1.81
C ASP A 121 8.85 1.50 -2.56
N CYS A 122 7.78 1.00 -1.93
CA CYS A 122 6.41 1.03 -2.47
C CYS A 122 5.63 2.31 -2.11
N LEU A 123 6.19 3.20 -1.27
CA LEU A 123 5.51 4.39 -0.80
C LEU A 123 5.33 5.43 -1.92
N VAL A 124 4.08 5.74 -2.20
CA VAL A 124 3.68 6.80 -3.12
C VAL A 124 3.89 8.16 -2.44
N LYS A 125 4.83 8.94 -2.97
CA LYS A 125 5.19 10.26 -2.42
C LYS A 125 4.20 11.36 -2.77
N ASN A 126 3.38 11.16 -3.79
CA ASN A 126 2.38 12.09 -4.27
C ASN A 126 1.21 11.30 -4.85
N ALA A 127 0.22 11.03 -4.00
CA ALA A 127 -0.97 10.25 -4.34
C ALA A 127 -1.87 10.99 -5.34
N GLU A 128 -2.10 12.30 -5.13
CA GLU A 128 -2.89 13.14 -6.05
C GLU A 128 -2.42 13.03 -7.51
N LYS A 129 -1.11 13.15 -7.74
CA LYS A 129 -0.55 13.02 -9.09
C LYS A 129 -0.73 11.61 -9.68
N LEU A 130 -0.69 10.58 -8.83
CA LEU A 130 -0.94 9.21 -9.27
C LEU A 130 -2.43 9.03 -9.61
N ILE A 131 -3.33 9.57 -8.80
CA ILE A 131 -4.78 9.58 -9.02
C ILE A 131 -5.12 10.29 -10.33
N ASP A 132 -4.54 11.46 -10.59
CA ASP A 132 -4.72 12.18 -11.86
C ASP A 132 -4.29 11.31 -13.05
N LYS A 133 -3.12 10.68 -12.98
CA LYS A 133 -2.61 9.80 -14.04
C LYS A 133 -3.50 8.58 -14.27
N LEU A 134 -3.96 7.94 -13.18
CA LEU A 134 -4.85 6.79 -13.27
C LEU A 134 -6.20 7.19 -13.87
N ASN A 135 -6.74 8.35 -13.49
CA ASN A 135 -7.95 8.89 -14.11
C ASN A 135 -7.76 9.19 -15.60
N GLU A 136 -6.64 9.75 -16.01
CA GLU A 136 -6.33 9.95 -17.44
C GLU A 136 -6.34 8.61 -18.19
N GLU A 137 -5.67 7.58 -17.66
CA GLU A 137 -5.67 6.23 -18.26
C GLU A 137 -7.08 5.61 -18.30
N VAL A 138 -7.89 5.75 -17.23
CA VAL A 138 -9.27 5.24 -17.21
C VAL A 138 -10.09 5.92 -18.29
N ASN A 139 -9.96 7.24 -18.44
CA ASN A 139 -10.69 7.98 -19.47
C ASN A 139 -10.25 7.60 -20.89
N GLU A 140 -8.97 7.29 -21.09
CA GLU A 140 -8.46 6.82 -22.39
C GLU A 140 -9.03 5.44 -22.76
N TYR A 141 -9.11 4.52 -21.81
CA TYR A 141 -9.65 3.17 -22.03
C TYR A 141 -11.19 3.10 -22.00
N GLY A 142 -11.85 3.92 -21.19
CA GLY A 142 -13.30 3.95 -21.05
C GLY A 142 -14.02 4.80 -22.10
N GLY A 143 -13.27 5.48 -22.98
CA GLY A 143 -13.79 6.23 -24.12
C GLY A 143 -14.11 5.37 -25.35
N PHE A 144 -13.96 4.05 -25.26
CA PHE A 144 -14.36 3.08 -26.27
C PHE A 144 -15.88 2.86 -26.29
#